data_AF-A0A950NT13-F1
#
_entry.id   AF-A0A950NT13-F1
#
_cell.length_a   1.000
_cell.length_b   1.000
_cell.length_c   1.000
_cell.angle_alpha   90.00
_cell.angle_beta   90.00
_cell.angle_gamma   90.00
#
_symmetry.space_group_name_H-M   'P 1'
#
loop_
_entity.id
_entity.type
_entity.pdbx_description
1 polymer ?
#
loop_
_entity_poly.entity_id
_entity_poly.type
_entity_poly.pdbx_seq_one_letter_code
_entity_poly.pdbx_strand_id
1 'polypeptide(L)' 'LDVTLGEETAARLPDLAGGMSVALARAFRIVDTKLSNPSSEHWERAFQLFRLLM' A
#
# COMPACT_ATOMS: atom_id res chain seq x y z
N LEU A 1 12.64 -9.93 12.33
CA LEU A 1 13.43 -10.81 11.44
C LEU A 1 14.88 -10.64 11.86
N ASP A 2 15.52 -11.70 12.35
CA ASP A 2 16.95 -11.71 12.63
C ASP A 2 17.67 -12.49 11.52
N VAL A 3 17.51 -12.00 10.29
CA VAL A 3 18.10 -12.58 9.08
C VAL A 3 18.49 -11.44 8.14
N THR A 4 19.64 -11.58 7.49
CA THR A 4 20.09 -10.64 6.46
C THR A 4 19.41 -10.96 5.13
N LEU A 5 18.81 -9.95 4.50
CA LEU A 5 18.26 -10.09 3.16
C LEU A 5 19.39 -10.24 2.14
N GLY A 6 19.20 -11.13 1.17
CA GLY A 6 20.08 -11.20 0.01
C GLY A 6 20.02 -9.90 -0.81
N GLU A 7 21.12 -9.55 -1.49
CA GLU A 7 21.24 -8.32 -2.28
C GLU A 7 20.12 -8.19 -3.32
N GLU A 8 19.77 -9.29 -4.00
CA GLU A 8 18.69 -9.33 -4.97
C GLU A 8 17.34 -8.96 -4.32
N THR A 9 17.03 -9.54 -3.16
CA THR A 9 15.78 -9.23 -2.43
C THR A 9 15.76 -7.78 -1.97
N ALA A 10 16.88 -7.29 -1.42
CA ALA A 10 17.01 -5.91 -0.98
C ALA A 10 16.80 -4.93 -2.16
N ALA A 11 17.35 -5.23 -3.33
CA ALA A 11 17.19 -4.42 -4.55
C ALA A 11 15.72 -4.34 -5.04
N ARG A 12 14.86 -5.31 -4.69
CA ARG A 12 13.43 -5.33 -5.06
C ARG A 12 12.50 -4.66 -4.05
N LEU A 13 12.97 -4.35 -2.85
CA LEU A 13 12.15 -3.69 -1.83
C LEU A 13 11.56 -2.35 -2.30
N PRO A 14 12.30 -1.48 -3.03
CA PRO A 14 11.72 -0.23 -3.55
C PRO A 14 10.57 -0.48 -4.53
N ASP A 15 10.69 -1.48 -5.40
CA ASP A 15 9.64 -1.85 -6.35
C ASP A 15 8.39 -2.35 -5.62
N LEU A 16 8.56 -3.16 -4.57
CA LEU A 16 7.47 -3.63 -3.72
C LEU A 16 6.77 -2.45 -3.02
N ALA A 17 7.54 -1.55 -2.41
CA ALA A 17 7.01 -0.36 -1.75
C ALA A 17 6.25 0.55 -2.74
N GLY A 18 6.80 0.75 -3.94
CA GLY A 18 6.15 1.49 -5.02
C GLY A 18 4.85 0.82 -5.47
N GLY A 19 4.86 -0.49 -5.69
CA GLY A 19 3.68 -1.27 -6.06
C GLY A 19 2.56 -1.18 -5.02
N MET A 20 2.89 -1.32 -3.73
CA MET A 20 1.94 -1.13 -2.63
C MET A 20 1.38 0.29 -2.59
N SER A 21 2.21 1.29 -2.81
CA SER A 21 1.78 2.70 -2.83
C SER A 21 0.80 2.98 -3.97
N VAL A 22 1.06 2.44 -5.16
CA VAL A 22 0.15 2.54 -6.32
C VAL A 22 -1.15 1.80 -6.07
N ALA A 23 -1.10 0.59 -5.50
CA ALA A 23 -2.29 -0.17 -5.15
C ALA A 23 -3.17 0.60 -4.15
N LEU A 24 -2.55 1.20 -3.13
CA LEU A 24 -3.25 2.00 -2.12
C LEU A 24 -3.89 3.26 -2.71
N ALA A 25 -3.17 3.99 -3.58
CA ALA A 25 -3.71 5.14 -4.29
C ALA A 25 -4.93 4.78 -5.14
N ARG A 26 -4.91 3.62 -5.80
CA ARG A 26 -6.04 3.11 -6.58
C ARG A 26 -7.21 2.68 -5.69
N ALA A 27 -6.94 2.06 -4.54
CA ALA A 27 -7.98 1.67 -3.59
C ALA A 27 -8.81 2.86 -3.12
N PHE A 28 -8.18 4.01 -2.84
CA PHE A 28 -8.90 5.25 -2.54
C PHE A 28 -9.89 5.63 -3.63
N ARG A 29 -9.47 5.58 -4.90
CA ARG A 29 -10.32 5.93 -6.05
C ARG A 29 -11.43 4.92 -6.33
N ILE A 30 -11.22 3.65 -5.98
CA ILE A 30 -12.24 2.60 -6.12
C ILE A 30 -13.35 2.80 -5.07
N VAL A 31 -12.98 3.13 -3.83
CA VAL A 31 -13.92 3.33 -2.73
C VAL A 31 -14.66 4.68 -2.87
N ASP A 32 -13.96 5.74 -3.27
CA ASP A 32 -14.55 7.03 -3.59
C ASP A 32 -13.83 7.69 -4.77
N THR A 33 -14.52 7.74 -5.91
CA THR A 33 -13.97 8.25 -7.17
C THR A 33 -13.69 9.75 -7.16
N LYS A 34 -14.34 10.51 -6.25
CA LYS A 34 -14.21 11.97 -6.12
C LYS A 34 -13.19 12.38 -5.06
N LEU A 35 -12.62 11.43 -4.32
CA LEU A 35 -11.66 11.71 -3.26
C LEU A 35 -10.34 12.24 -3.84
N SER A 36 -10.03 13.50 -3.51
CA SER A 36 -8.80 14.19 -3.90
C SER A 36 -7.81 14.39 -2.74
N ASN A 37 -8.33 14.52 -1.51
CA ASN A 37 -7.53 14.70 -0.30
C ASN A 37 -7.99 13.72 0.80
N PRO A 38 -7.28 12.58 0.99
CA PRO A 38 -7.68 11.58 1.97
C PRO A 38 -7.51 12.10 3.41
N SER A 39 -8.60 12.12 4.18
CA SER A 39 -8.53 12.28 5.64
C SER A 39 -8.14 10.96 6.33
N SER A 40 -7.84 11.02 7.63
CA SER A 40 -7.48 9.83 8.43
C SER A 40 -8.51 8.70 8.33
N GLU A 41 -9.81 9.02 8.25
CA GLU A 41 -10.87 8.01 8.10
C GLU A 41 -10.78 7.26 6.77
N HIS A 42 -10.41 7.95 5.68
CA HIS A 42 -10.21 7.30 4.40
C HIS A 42 -9.02 6.33 4.48
N TRP A 43 -7.93 6.73 5.13
CA TRP A 43 -6.76 5.86 5.33
C TRP A 43 -7.11 4.61 6.13
N GLU A 44 -7.88 4.76 7.21
CA GLU A 44 -8.35 3.63 8.02
C GLU A 44 -9.13 2.62 7.16
N ARG A 45 -10.07 3.10 6.34
CA ARG A 45 -10.87 2.24 5.44
C ARG A 45 -9.99 1.56 4.39
N ALA A 46 -9.05 2.29 3.78
CA ALA A 46 -8.14 1.72 2.78
C ALA A 46 -7.23 0.64 3.40
N PHE A 47 -6.74 0.84 4.63
CA PHE A 47 -5.98 -0.19 5.33
C PHE A 47 -6.84 -1.38 5.74
N GLN A 48 -8.10 -1.19 6.12
CA GLN A 48 -9.02 -2.30 6.37
C GLN A 48 -9.22 -3.16 5.11
N LEU A 49 -9.33 -2.54 3.93
CA LEU A 49 -9.39 -3.28 2.65
C LEU A 49 -8.14 -4.15 2.46
N PHE A 50 -6.95 -3.60 2.70
CA PHE A 50 -5.70 -4.35 2.53
C PHE A 50 -5.57 -5.50 3.55
N ARG A 51 -6.02 -5.33 4.80
CA ARG A 51 -6.05 -6.39 5.82
C ARG A 51 -6.93 -7.58 5.46
N LEU A 52 -7.85 -7.45 4.49
CA LEU A 52 -8.65 -8.58 4.01
C LEU A 52 -7.93 -9.41 2.96
N LEU A 53 -6.85 -8.89 2.37
CA LEU A 53 -6.16 -9.48 1.23
C LEU A 53 -4.73 -9.94 1.55
N MET A 54 -4.09 -9.31 2.54
CA MET A 54 -2.73 -9.59 3.02
C MET A 54 -2.76 -9.93 4.50
#